data_AF-A0A936DNA2-F1
#
_entry.id   AF-A0A936DNA2-F1
#
_cell.length_a   1.000
_cell.length_b   1.000
_cell.length_c   1.000
_cell.angle_alpha   90.00
_cell.angle_beta   90.00
_cell.angle_gamma   90.00
#
_symmetry.space_group_name_H-M   'P 1'
#
loop_
_entity.id
_entity.type
_entity.pdbx_description
1 polymer ?
#
loop_
_entity_poly.entity_id
_entity_poly.type
_entity_poly.pdbx_seq_one_letter_code
_entity_poly.pdbx_strand_id
1 'polypeptide(L)'
;MNKRSYLLFQGWSYAVVVIVLILIFSFQKIDNFGIIFGIAFLSFLSYRSYSCFKELKVTSEGERVFAPSIDSTTNEKISFYQRMLLLGIPAFIILSIWIYFDLSKIENGTVQSVSLWEPISMLYNLGGYWPAVLGTPLLGLLTVTLLIKKLIELKNIE
;
A
#
# COMPACT_ATOMS: atom_id res chain seq x y z
N MET A 1 26.04 2.31 9.77
CA MET A 1 24.60 2.18 9.45
C MET A 1 24.45 2.32 7.94
N ASN A 2 23.69 1.44 7.28
CA ASN A 2 23.58 1.44 5.82
C ASN A 2 22.93 2.76 5.34
N LYS A 3 23.54 3.48 4.39
CA LYS A 3 23.11 4.84 3.98
C LYS A 3 21.63 4.88 3.58
N ARG A 4 21.16 3.80 2.95
CA ARG A 4 19.75 3.57 2.60
C ARG A 4 18.82 3.48 3.81
N SER A 5 19.20 2.71 4.84
CA SER A 5 18.41 2.56 6.07
C SER A 5 18.28 3.87 6.82
N TYR A 6 19.33 4.70 6.80
CA TYR A 6 19.31 6.04 7.36
C TYR A 6 18.34 6.97 6.61
N LEU A 7 18.43 7.03 5.27
CA LEU A 7 17.54 7.85 4.45
C LEU A 7 16.07 7.40 4.54
N LEU A 8 15.81 6.09 4.65
CA LEU A 8 14.47 5.55 4.86
C LEU A 8 13.90 5.97 6.21
N PHE A 9 14.67 5.80 7.29
CA PHE A 9 14.25 6.19 8.62
C PHE A 9 13.97 7.70 8.70
N GLN A 10 14.83 8.51 8.09
CA GLN A 10 14.70 9.96 8.06
C GLN A 10 13.53 10.44 7.18
N GLY A 11 13.30 9.82 6.02
CA GLY A 11 12.16 10.13 5.16
C GLY A 11 10.81 9.81 5.83
N TRP A 12 10.74 8.65 6.49
CA TRP A 12 9.56 8.23 7.26
C TRP A 12 9.33 9.10 8.50
N SER A 13 10.37 9.50 9.23
CA SER A 13 10.21 10.37 10.39
C SER A 13 9.61 11.72 9.99
N TYR A 14 10.09 12.33 8.90
CA TYR A 14 9.50 13.56 8.38
C TYR A 14 8.04 13.37 7.92
N ALA A 15 7.72 12.27 7.23
CA ALA A 15 6.36 11.98 6.78
C ALA A 15 5.38 11.81 7.97
N VAL A 16 5.79 11.06 9.00
CA VAL A 16 4.99 10.88 10.22
C VAL A 16 4.77 12.21 10.92
N VAL A 17 5.82 13.03 11.08
CA VAL A 17 5.71 14.36 11.69
C VAL A 17 4.73 15.25 10.93
N VAL A 18 4.76 15.23 9.59
CA VAL A 18 3.81 15.97 8.75
C VAL A 18 2.37 15.51 8.99
N ILE A 19 2.11 14.20 9.01
CA ILE A 19 0.77 13.66 9.26
C ILE A 19 0.26 14.06 10.65
N VAL A 20 1.10 13.94 11.67
CA VAL A 20 0.77 14.32 13.05
C VAL A 20 0.44 15.81 13.14
N LEU A 21 1.25 16.67 12.50
CA LEU A 21 1.00 18.11 12.50
C LEU A 21 -0.29 18.47 11.76
N ILE A 22 -0.59 17.84 10.63
CA ILE A 22 -1.86 18.03 9.90
C ILE A 22 -3.06 17.66 10.80
N LEU A 23 -2.97 16.54 11.51
CA LEU A 23 -4.02 16.12 12.45
C LEU A 23 -4.20 17.15 13.57
N ILE A 24 -3.12 17.61 14.20
CA ILE A 24 -3.18 18.63 15.26
C ILE A 24 -3.81 19.92 14.73
N PHE A 25 -3.37 20.40 13.56
CA PHE A 25 -3.90 21.62 12.96
C PHE A 25 -5.37 21.49 12.56
N SER A 26 -5.85 20.28 12.22
CA SER A 26 -7.25 20.07 11.83
C SER A 26 -8.24 20.23 12.99
N PHE A 27 -7.80 20.06 14.24
CA PHE A 27 -8.66 20.13 15.43
C PHE A 27 -8.47 21.39 16.27
N GLN A 28 -7.50 22.24 15.94
CA GLN A 28 -7.27 23.49 16.68
C GLN A 28 -7.87 24.71 15.96
N LYS A 29 -8.41 25.65 16.74
CA LYS A 29 -8.71 27.00 16.24
C LYS A 29 -7.40 27.77 16.16
N ILE A 30 -6.97 28.09 14.94
CA ILE A 30 -5.66 28.70 14.67
C ILE A 30 -5.91 30.07 14.03
N ASP A 31 -5.18 31.07 14.49
CA ASP A 31 -5.20 32.41 13.90
C ASP A 31 -4.58 32.41 12.49
N ASN A 32 -4.89 33.43 11.68
CA ASN A 32 -4.37 33.56 10.31
C ASN A 32 -2.83 33.47 10.24
N PHE A 33 -2.12 33.98 11.26
CA PHE A 33 -0.67 33.85 11.35
C PHE A 33 -0.21 32.39 11.52
N GLY A 34 -0.89 31.63 12.38
CA GLY A 34 -0.60 30.21 12.60
C GLY A 34 -0.90 29.34 11.37
N ILE A 35 -1.91 29.71 10.58
CA ILE A 35 -2.22 29.03 9.31
C ILE A 35 -1.09 29.25 8.30
N ILE A 36 -0.65 30.50 8.10
CA ILE A 36 0.43 30.83 7.16
C ILE A 36 1.74 30.15 7.58
N PHE A 37 2.08 30.23 8.87
CA PHE A 37 3.27 29.58 9.42
C PHE A 37 3.19 28.06 9.31
N GLY A 38 2.04 27.46 9.63
CA GLY A 38 1.80 26.03 9.53
C GLY A 38 1.95 25.51 8.10
N ILE A 39 1.40 26.22 7.11
CA ILE A 39 1.55 25.88 5.69
C ILE A 39 3.02 25.94 5.26
N ALA A 40 3.74 27.00 5.63
CA ALA A 40 5.17 27.15 5.30
C ALA A 40 6.02 26.03 5.92
N PHE A 41 5.75 25.70 7.19
CA PHE A 41 6.47 24.66 7.92
C PHE A 41 6.17 23.24 7.40
N LEU A 42 4.89 22.95 7.11
CA LEU A 42 4.48 21.69 6.47
C LEU A 42 5.11 21.55 5.08
N SER A 43 5.09 22.62 4.27
CA SER A 43 5.71 22.62 2.94
C SER A 43 7.22 22.33 3.03
N PHE A 44 7.91 22.91 4.00
CA PHE A 44 9.33 22.64 4.23
C PHE A 44 9.60 21.18 4.63
N LEU A 45 8.83 20.62 5.56
CA LEU A 45 8.99 19.23 5.99
C LEU A 45 8.63 18.23 4.88
N SER A 46 7.55 18.50 4.14
CA SER A 46 7.16 17.72 2.96
C SER A 46 8.26 17.77 1.89
N TYR A 47 8.88 18.93 1.67
CA TYR A 47 10.01 19.05 0.74
C TYR A 47 11.24 18.25 1.20
N ARG A 48 11.55 18.25 2.50
CA ARG A 48 12.66 17.44 3.06
C ARG A 48 12.38 15.95 2.95
N SER A 49 11.16 15.52 3.27
CA SER A 49 10.73 14.13 3.08
C SER A 49 10.83 13.71 1.61
N TYR A 50 10.30 14.53 0.70
CA TYR A 50 10.40 14.30 -0.75
C TYR A 50 11.84 14.20 -1.23
N SER A 51 12.74 15.07 -0.75
CA SER A 51 14.16 15.06 -1.13
C SER A 51 14.84 13.76 -0.69
N CYS A 52 14.58 13.28 0.54
CA CYS A 52 15.09 11.98 1.01
C CYS A 52 14.57 10.82 0.13
N PHE A 53 13.28 10.82 -0.24
CA PHE A 53 12.72 9.78 -1.10
C PHE A 53 13.21 9.88 -2.55
N LYS A 54 13.50 11.08 -3.04
CA LYS A 54 14.11 11.31 -4.36
C LYS A 54 15.53 10.76 -4.41
N GLU A 55 16.34 11.00 -3.37
CA GLU A 55 17.68 10.41 -3.26
C GLU A 55 17.62 8.88 -3.17
N LEU A 56 16.65 8.31 -2.44
CA LEU A 56 16.42 6.87 -2.41
C LEU A 56 16.08 6.31 -3.80
N LYS A 57 15.26 7.01 -4.60
CA LYS A 57 14.92 6.59 -5.98
C LYS A 57 16.13 6.60 -6.92
N VAL A 58 16.99 7.61 -6.82
CA VAL A 58 18.23 7.68 -7.62
C VAL A 58 19.21 6.57 -7.23
N THR A 59 19.23 6.20 -5.95
CA THR A 59 20.05 5.07 -5.47
C THR A 59 19.45 3.70 -5.86
N SER A 60 18.20 3.63 -6.32
CA SER A 60 17.46 2.40 -6.58
C SER A 60 17.05 2.19 -8.04
N GLU A 61 17.65 2.87 -9.02
CA GLU A 61 17.32 2.60 -10.43
C GLU A 61 17.63 1.16 -10.86
N GLY A 62 18.58 0.49 -10.20
CA GLY A 62 18.83 -0.95 -10.34
C GLY A 62 17.90 -1.88 -9.54
N GLU A 63 16.98 -1.35 -8.73
CA GLU A 63 16.03 -2.12 -7.88
C GLU A 63 14.57 -1.73 -8.14
N ARG A 64 14.24 -1.24 -9.34
CA ARG A 64 12.82 -1.10 -9.70
C ARG A 64 12.20 -2.51 -9.65
N VAL A 65 11.12 -2.67 -8.88
CA VAL A 65 10.34 -3.91 -8.74
C VAL A 65 9.57 -4.15 -10.05
N PHE A 66 10.30 -4.37 -11.13
CA PHE A 66 9.76 -5.03 -12.30
C PHE A 66 9.67 -6.51 -11.98
N ALA A 67 8.73 -7.20 -12.63
CA ALA A 67 8.79 -8.66 -12.65
C ALA A 67 10.22 -9.04 -13.08
N PRO A 68 10.87 -9.99 -12.38
CA PRO A 68 12.22 -10.41 -12.74
C PRO A 68 12.27 -10.76 -14.22
N SER A 69 13.27 -10.27 -14.94
CA SER A 69 13.46 -10.63 -16.35
C SER A 69 13.71 -12.15 -16.45
N ILE A 70 13.51 -12.70 -17.64
CA ILE A 70 13.77 -14.13 -17.89
C ILE A 70 15.21 -14.48 -17.48
N ASP A 71 16.15 -13.55 -17.72
CA ASP A 71 17.58 -13.70 -17.47
C ASP A 71 18.01 -13.45 -16.01
N SER A 72 17.09 -13.05 -15.12
CA SER A 72 17.47 -12.77 -13.74
C SER A 72 17.83 -14.05 -12.97
N THR A 73 18.72 -13.92 -11.99
CA THR A 73 19.20 -15.05 -11.19
C THR A 73 18.06 -15.67 -10.36
N THR A 74 18.17 -16.96 -10.03
CA THR A 74 17.18 -17.67 -9.19
C THR A 74 16.99 -16.96 -7.83
N ASN A 75 18.08 -16.47 -7.25
CA ASN A 75 18.06 -15.73 -5.99
C ASN A 75 17.29 -14.41 -6.05
N GLU A 76 17.41 -13.65 -7.15
CA GLU A 76 16.61 -12.43 -7.36
C GLU A 76 15.12 -12.75 -7.51
N LYS A 77 14.79 -13.81 -8.26
CA LYS A 77 13.40 -14.29 -8.41
C LYS A 77 12.80 -14.66 -7.07
N ILE A 78 13.53 -15.43 -6.24
CA ILE A 78 13.07 -15.82 -4.90
C ILE A 78 12.84 -14.59 -4.02
N SER A 79 13.78 -13.63 -4.00
CA SER A 79 13.63 -12.39 -3.20
C SER A 79 12.40 -11.58 -3.63
N PHE A 80 12.13 -11.49 -4.92
CA PHE A 80 10.95 -10.83 -5.47
C PHE A 80 9.65 -11.48 -4.97
N TYR A 81 9.51 -12.81 -5.10
CA TYR A 81 8.31 -13.53 -4.64
C TYR A 81 8.11 -13.45 -3.13
N GLN A 82 9.19 -13.47 -2.34
CA GLN A 82 9.12 -13.25 -0.89
C GLN A 82 8.60 -11.86 -0.53
N ARG A 83 9.07 -10.81 -1.23
CA ARG A 83 8.57 -9.44 -1.05
C ARG A 83 7.10 -9.32 -1.47
N MET A 84 6.70 -9.95 -2.56
CA MET A 84 5.30 -9.98 -3.00
C MET A 84 4.40 -10.67 -1.97
N LEU A 85 4.83 -11.76 -1.34
CA LEU A 85 4.07 -12.40 -0.27
C LEU A 85 3.96 -11.51 0.97
N LEU A 86 5.08 -10.90 1.38
CA LEU A 86 5.14 -10.01 2.55
C LEU A 86 4.19 -8.81 2.41
N LEU A 87 4.08 -8.24 1.21
CA LEU A 87 3.22 -7.08 0.94
C LEU A 87 1.79 -7.51 0.54
N GLY A 88 1.66 -8.61 -0.19
CA GLY A 88 0.38 -9.08 -0.74
C GLY A 88 -0.59 -9.55 0.33
N ILE A 89 -0.12 -10.34 1.31
CA ILE A 89 -0.96 -10.85 2.39
C ILE A 89 -1.67 -9.73 3.16
N PRO A 90 -0.97 -8.73 3.74
CA PRO A 90 -1.64 -7.64 4.45
C PRO A 90 -2.51 -6.79 3.52
N ALA A 91 -2.10 -6.59 2.25
CA ALA A 91 -2.91 -5.86 1.28
C ALA A 91 -4.27 -6.54 1.03
N PHE A 92 -4.31 -7.87 0.85
CA PHE A 92 -5.57 -8.60 0.68
C PHE A 92 -6.45 -8.59 1.93
N ILE A 93 -5.86 -8.65 3.12
CA ILE A 93 -6.61 -8.56 4.39
C ILE A 93 -7.28 -7.19 4.51
N ILE A 94 -6.52 -6.10 4.32
CA ILE A 94 -7.02 -4.73 4.40
C ILE A 94 -8.12 -4.51 3.34
N LEU A 95 -7.87 -4.95 2.11
CA LEU A 95 -8.83 -4.82 1.02
C LEU A 95 -10.12 -5.58 1.32
N SER A 96 -10.02 -6.82 1.83
CA SER A 96 -11.20 -7.63 2.20
C SER A 96 -12.05 -6.95 3.27
N ILE A 97 -11.41 -6.39 4.30
CA ILE A 97 -12.10 -5.66 5.37
C ILE A 97 -12.77 -4.40 4.81
N TRP A 98 -12.07 -3.65 3.95
CA TRP A 98 -12.60 -2.45 3.31
C TRP A 98 -13.88 -2.76 2.51
N ILE A 99 -13.81 -3.76 1.64
CA ILE A 99 -14.94 -4.17 0.79
C ILE A 99 -16.13 -4.63 1.62
N TYR A 100 -15.88 -5.38 2.69
CA TYR A 100 -16.94 -5.77 3.62
C TYR A 100 -17.67 -4.56 4.19
N PHE A 101 -16.94 -3.54 4.65
CA PHE A 101 -17.56 -2.33 5.19
C PHE A 101 -18.34 -1.55 4.15
N ASP A 102 -17.80 -1.38 2.95
CA ASP A 102 -18.47 -0.61 1.90
C ASP A 102 -19.72 -1.33 1.38
N LEU A 103 -19.68 -2.66 1.22
CA LEU A 103 -20.87 -3.45 0.87
C LEU A 103 -21.90 -3.46 2.00
N SER A 104 -21.46 -3.56 3.27
CA SER A 104 -22.37 -3.56 4.42
C SER A 104 -23.12 -2.23 4.55
N LYS A 105 -22.50 -1.11 4.20
CA LYS A 105 -23.18 0.19 4.17
C LYS A 105 -24.32 0.25 3.17
N ILE A 106 -24.12 -0.33 1.97
CA ILE A 106 -25.17 -0.41 0.94
C ILE A 106 -26.30 -1.31 1.43
N GLU A 107 -25.98 -2.50 1.94
CA GLU A 107 -26.96 -3.51 2.35
C GLU A 107 -27.83 -3.03 3.51
N ASN A 108 -27.25 -2.29 4.45
CA ASN A 108 -27.98 -1.68 5.56
C ASN A 108 -28.76 -0.41 5.17
N GLY A 109 -28.71 0.02 3.91
CA GLY A 109 -29.38 1.23 3.42
C GLY A 109 -28.81 2.54 3.99
N THR A 110 -27.61 2.49 4.59
CA THR A 110 -26.98 3.69 5.19
C THR A 110 -26.47 4.67 4.14
N VAL A 111 -26.15 4.18 2.95
CA VAL A 111 -25.65 4.99 1.82
C VAL A 111 -26.26 4.48 0.51
N GLN A 112 -26.58 5.38 -0.42
CA GLN A 112 -27.17 5.02 -1.72
C GLN A 112 -26.16 4.50 -2.75
N SER A 113 -24.87 4.82 -2.61
CA SER A 113 -23.81 4.36 -3.51
C SER A 113 -22.45 4.36 -2.83
N VAL A 114 -21.55 3.48 -3.27
CA VAL A 114 -20.13 3.44 -2.87
C VAL A 114 -19.28 3.12 -4.09
N SER A 115 -18.04 3.63 -4.12
CA SER A 115 -17.10 3.36 -5.21
C SER A 115 -16.40 2.02 -4.97
N LEU A 116 -16.88 0.96 -5.62
CA LEU A 116 -16.26 -0.36 -5.57
C LEU A 116 -15.24 -0.53 -6.69
N TRP A 117 -14.30 -1.47 -6.49
CA TRP A 117 -13.47 -1.96 -7.57
C TRP A 117 -14.32 -2.76 -8.57
N GLU A 118 -14.11 -2.54 -9.87
CA GLU A 118 -14.98 -3.07 -10.93
C GLU A 118 -15.22 -4.59 -10.90
N PRO A 119 -14.21 -5.45 -10.65
CA PRO A 119 -14.47 -6.89 -10.52
C PRO A 119 -15.41 -7.24 -9.37
N ILE A 120 -15.41 -6.44 -8.30
CA ILE A 120 -16.26 -6.65 -7.12
C ILE A 120 -17.67 -6.14 -7.37
N SER A 121 -17.82 -4.97 -8.03
CA SER A 121 -19.13 -4.49 -8.44
C SER A 121 -19.81 -5.50 -9.37
N MET A 122 -19.05 -6.11 -10.29
CA MET A 122 -19.54 -7.18 -11.15
C MET A 122 -20.00 -8.42 -10.34
N LEU A 123 -19.19 -8.88 -9.37
CA LEU A 123 -19.59 -10.00 -8.50
C LEU A 123 -20.84 -9.66 -7.67
N TYR A 124 -20.98 -8.42 -7.21
CA TYR A 124 -22.15 -7.97 -6.47
C TYR A 124 -23.40 -7.95 -7.35
N ASN A 125 -23.29 -7.46 -8.58
CA ASN A 125 -24.41 -7.41 -9.52
C ASN A 125 -24.87 -8.80 -9.97
N LEU A 126 -23.94 -9.77 -10.08
CA LEU A 126 -24.26 -11.13 -10.53
C LEU A 126 -24.67 -12.08 -9.39
N GLY A 127 -24.05 -11.93 -8.21
CA GLY A 127 -24.17 -12.87 -7.11
C GLY A 127 -24.70 -12.29 -5.80
N GLY A 128 -24.89 -10.96 -5.74
CA GLY A 128 -25.30 -10.26 -4.54
C GLY A 128 -24.17 -10.08 -3.51
N TYR A 129 -24.57 -9.84 -2.27
CA TYR A 129 -23.66 -9.47 -1.18
C TYR A 129 -22.56 -10.51 -0.90
N TRP A 130 -22.94 -11.78 -0.67
CA TRP A 130 -22.00 -12.81 -0.22
C TRP A 130 -20.88 -13.13 -1.23
N PRO A 131 -21.17 -13.34 -2.53
CA PRO A 131 -20.12 -13.57 -3.52
C PRO A 131 -19.16 -12.39 -3.66
N ALA A 132 -19.65 -11.15 -3.56
CA ALA A 132 -18.79 -9.97 -3.61
C ALA A 132 -17.88 -9.85 -2.38
N VAL A 133 -18.41 -10.12 -1.18
CA VAL A 133 -17.64 -10.13 0.07
C VAL A 133 -16.56 -11.23 0.06
N LEU A 134 -16.90 -12.44 -0.41
CA LEU A 134 -15.99 -13.58 -0.44
C LEU A 134 -15.03 -13.56 -1.63
N GLY A 135 -15.33 -12.82 -2.69
CA GLY A 135 -14.51 -12.78 -3.92
C GLY A 135 -13.07 -12.34 -3.65
N THR A 136 -12.89 -11.30 -2.83
CA THR A 136 -11.55 -10.77 -2.51
C THR A 136 -10.70 -11.69 -1.64
N PRO A 137 -11.20 -12.26 -0.53
CA PRO A 137 -10.41 -13.21 0.24
C PRO A 137 -10.11 -14.49 -0.55
N LEU A 138 -11.01 -14.97 -1.41
CA LEU A 138 -10.74 -16.10 -2.31
C LEU A 138 -9.64 -15.78 -3.33
N LEU A 139 -9.67 -14.59 -3.94
CA LEU A 139 -8.61 -14.12 -4.84
C LEU A 139 -7.27 -13.99 -4.10
N GLY A 140 -7.29 -13.48 -2.87
CA GLY A 140 -6.12 -13.39 -2.01
C GLY A 140 -5.52 -14.77 -1.70
N LEU A 141 -6.35 -15.74 -1.34
CA LEU A 141 -5.90 -17.12 -1.12
C LEU A 141 -5.29 -17.72 -2.39
N LEU A 142 -5.98 -17.60 -3.53
CA LEU A 142 -5.50 -18.13 -4.81
C LEU A 142 -4.15 -17.52 -5.20
N THR A 143 -4.00 -16.21 -5.11
CA THR A 143 -2.74 -15.53 -5.43
C THR A 143 -1.61 -15.97 -4.49
N VAL A 144 -1.86 -16.04 -3.18
CA VAL A 144 -0.86 -16.53 -2.21
C VAL A 144 -0.46 -17.97 -2.50
N THR A 145 -1.40 -18.86 -2.80
CA THR A 145 -1.09 -20.26 -3.16
C THR A 145 -0.23 -20.34 -4.42
N LEU A 146 -0.55 -19.56 -5.46
CA LEU A 146 0.24 -19.53 -6.69
C LEU A 146 1.67 -18.99 -6.46
N LEU A 147 1.81 -17.93 -5.66
CA LEU A 147 3.11 -17.36 -5.30
C LEU A 147 3.96 -18.34 -4.49
N ILE A 148 3.36 -19.02 -3.50
CA ILE A 148 4.05 -20.05 -2.71
C ILE A 148 4.50 -21.20 -3.60
N LYS A 149 3.60 -21.71 -4.46
CA LYS A 149 3.93 -22.78 -5.40
C LYS A 149 5.12 -22.40 -6.29
N LYS A 150 5.12 -21.18 -6.82
CA LYS A 150 6.22 -20.69 -7.67
C LYS A 150 7.53 -20.53 -6.91
N LEU A 151 7.46 -20.10 -5.65
CA LEU A 151 8.62 -19.97 -4.79
C LEU A 151 9.24 -21.34 -4.44
N ILE A 152 8.42 -22.36 -4.20
CA ILE A 152 8.88 -23.74 -3.98
C ILE A 152 9.55 -24.29 -5.23
N GLU A 153 8.94 -24.09 -6.41
CA GLU A 153 9.50 -24.51 -7.69
C GLU A 153 10.90 -23.91 -7.92
N LEU A 154 11.07 -22.60 -7.68
CA LEU A 154 12.37 -21.93 -7.84
C LEU A 154 13.44 -22.43 -6.86
N LYS A 155 13.05 -22.77 -5.63
CA LYS A 155 13.97 -23.31 -4.62
C LYS A 155 14.42 -24.74 -4.90
N ASN A 156 13.63 -25.51 -5.64
CA ASN A 156 13.98 -26.90 -5.99
C ASN A 156 14.87 -27.00 -7.24
N ILE A 157 15.08 -25.90 -7.97
CA ILE A 157 15.93 -25.82 -9.17
C ILE A 157 17.39 -25.48 -8.80
N GLU A 158 17.60 -24.92 -7.60
CA GLU A 158 18.93 -24.64 -7.01
C GLU A 158 19.50 -25.89 -6.33
#